data_AF-A0A7W0RV26-F1
#
_entry.id   AF-A0A7W0RV26-F1
#
_cell.length_a   1.000
_cell.length_b   1.000
_cell.length_c   1.000
_cell.angle_alpha   90.00
_cell.angle_beta   90.00
_cell.angle_gamma   90.00
#
_symmetry.space_group_name_H-M   'P 1'
#
loop_
_entity.id
_entity.type
_entity.pdbx_description
1 polymer ?
#
loop_
_entity_poly.entity_id
_entity_poly.type
_entity_poly.pdbx_seq_one_letter_code
_entity_poly.pdbx_strand_id
1 'polypeptide(L)'
;MPAGDGMGDMVGAAMRPDAAALADATTGYTLLALMWAVMMVGMMLPSATPTVLLFAALERRRAAGGPRGRTACFVSGYVAVWSVYALTAAAVQTSLAHAGLVSMQMATTSAVLAGGIFVAAGVYEFTPLKDRCLTHCRSPLDWIPRHMRAGRTGAFRMGVGHGAYCVGCCWVLM
;
A
#
# COMPACT_ATOMS: atom_id res chain seq x y z
N MET A 1 14.07 52.58 22.46
CA MET A 1 14.25 51.24 23.07
C MET A 1 13.25 50.30 22.42
N PRO A 2 13.70 49.26 21.68
CA PRO A 2 12.84 48.30 20.99
C PRO A 2 12.43 47.21 21.99
N ALA A 3 11.12 46.97 22.14
CA ALA A 3 10.57 45.97 23.06
C ALA A 3 9.43 45.17 22.40
N GLY A 4 9.48 44.97 21.08
CA GLY A 4 8.45 44.25 20.32
C GLY A 4 8.86 42.84 19.89
N ASP A 5 10.14 42.52 19.94
CA ASP A 5 10.74 41.47 19.11
C ASP A 5 10.79 40.13 19.88
N GLY A 6 10.94 40.17 21.20
CA GLY A 6 11.14 38.99 22.05
C GLY A 6 9.89 38.15 22.33
N MET A 7 8.69 38.73 22.30
CA MET A 7 7.45 37.97 22.53
C MET A 7 7.03 37.17 21.28
N GLY A 8 7.33 37.68 20.09
CA GLY A 8 7.16 36.95 18.82
C GLY A 8 8.10 35.75 18.70
N ASP A 9 9.36 35.92 19.12
CA ASP A 9 10.37 34.85 19.10
C ASP A 9 10.09 33.74 20.11
N MET A 10 9.54 34.06 21.30
CA MET A 10 9.16 33.05 22.29
C MET A 10 7.92 32.24 21.90
N VAL A 11 6.93 32.88 21.26
CA VAL A 11 5.76 32.17 20.69
C VAL A 11 6.18 31.32 19.48
N GLY A 12 7.12 31.81 18.67
CA GLY A 12 7.71 31.06 17.55
C GLY A 12 8.56 29.86 17.99
N ALA A 13 9.25 29.95 19.12
CA ALA A 13 10.01 28.85 19.71
C ALA A 13 9.10 27.80 20.38
N ALA A 14 7.99 28.22 21.01
CA ALA A 14 7.02 27.32 21.64
C ALA A 14 6.15 26.54 20.62
N MET A 15 6.00 27.06 19.39
CA MET A 15 5.32 26.33 18.30
C MET A 15 6.25 25.44 17.47
N ARG A 16 7.55 25.38 17.79
CA ARG A 16 8.47 24.43 17.15
C ARG A 16 8.41 23.13 17.95
N PRO A 17 7.91 22.02 17.36
CA PRO A 17 8.02 20.73 18.01
C PRO A 17 9.49 20.45 18.30
N ASP A 18 9.80 20.07 19.52
CA ASP A 18 11.14 19.72 19.93
C ASP A 18 11.59 18.46 19.17
N ALA A 19 12.89 18.32 18.96
CA ALA A 19 13.44 17.24 18.15
C ALA A 19 13.05 15.85 18.69
N ALA A 20 12.81 15.73 20.00
CA ALA A 20 12.34 14.50 20.64
C ALA A 20 10.91 14.14 20.24
N ALA A 21 9.97 15.11 20.22
CA ALA A 21 8.60 14.88 19.76
C ALA A 21 8.54 14.50 18.28
N LEU A 22 9.37 15.12 17.44
CA LEU A 22 9.49 14.74 16.02
C LEU A 22 10.04 13.32 15.86
N ALA A 23 11.03 12.93 16.66
CA ALA A 23 11.61 11.58 16.63
C ALA A 23 10.62 10.50 17.10
N ASP A 24 9.85 10.78 18.16
CA ASP A 24 8.80 9.88 18.66
C ASP A 24 7.68 9.70 17.63
N ALA A 25 7.19 10.80 17.04
CA ALA A 25 6.19 10.76 15.99
C ALA A 25 6.68 9.99 14.75
N THR A 26 7.94 10.18 14.35
CA THR A 26 8.55 9.46 13.22
C THR A 26 8.69 7.97 13.53
N THR A 27 9.06 7.62 14.76
CA THR A 27 9.16 6.23 15.22
C THR A 27 7.79 5.56 15.24
N GLY A 28 6.76 6.25 15.75
CA GLY A 28 5.39 5.76 15.75
C GLY A 28 4.85 5.51 14.34
N TYR A 29 5.04 6.47 13.43
CA TYR A 29 4.64 6.33 12.03
C TYR A 29 5.39 5.19 11.33
N THR A 30 6.70 5.08 11.51
CA THR A 30 7.51 4.03 10.84
C THR A 30 7.13 2.63 11.33
N LEU A 31 6.90 2.43 12.62
CA LEU A 31 6.42 1.17 13.17
C LEU A 31 5.02 0.83 12.63
N LEU A 32 4.12 1.81 12.56
CA LEU A 32 2.78 1.63 12.00
C LEU A 32 2.84 1.26 10.51
N ALA A 33 3.64 1.97 9.73
CA ALA A 33 3.86 1.67 8.32
C ALA A 33 4.49 0.29 8.10
N LEU A 34 5.43 -0.13 8.96
CA LEU A 34 6.02 -1.47 8.93
C LEU A 34 4.98 -2.55 9.25
N MET A 35 4.17 -2.35 10.27
CA MET A 35 3.06 -3.26 10.61
C MET A 35 2.12 -3.44 9.41
N TRP A 36 1.66 -2.33 8.84
CA TRP A 36 0.83 -2.34 7.62
C TRP A 36 1.54 -3.04 6.47
N ALA A 37 2.81 -2.73 6.20
CA ALA A 37 3.54 -3.33 5.10
C ALA A 37 3.68 -4.85 5.26
N VAL A 38 4.04 -5.34 6.45
CA VAL A 38 4.20 -6.77 6.73
C VAL A 38 2.85 -7.49 6.60
N MET A 39 1.79 -6.94 7.19
CA MET A 39 0.44 -7.51 7.11
C MET A 39 -0.05 -7.60 5.66
N MET A 40 0.09 -6.51 4.91
CA MET A 40 -0.40 -6.41 3.53
C MET A 40 0.39 -7.30 2.58
N VAL A 41 1.72 -7.27 2.65
CA VAL A 41 2.55 -8.17 1.84
C VAL A 41 2.27 -9.63 2.21
N GLY A 42 2.14 -9.95 3.50
CA GLY A 42 1.85 -11.30 3.98
C GLY A 42 0.53 -11.88 3.46
N MET A 43 -0.55 -11.09 3.46
CA MET A 43 -1.86 -11.55 3.02
C MET A 43 -2.05 -11.48 1.50
N MET A 44 -1.41 -10.54 0.81
CA MET A 44 -1.64 -10.29 -0.62
C MET A 44 -0.67 -11.04 -1.53
N LEU A 45 0.56 -11.32 -1.09
CA LEU A 45 1.48 -12.14 -1.87
C LEU A 45 0.92 -13.54 -2.22
N PRO A 46 0.18 -14.25 -1.33
CA PRO A 46 -0.55 -15.45 -1.66
C PRO A 46 -1.48 -15.30 -2.87
N SER A 47 -2.19 -14.18 -2.99
CA SER A 47 -3.13 -13.92 -4.10
C SER A 47 -2.44 -13.86 -5.47
N ALA A 48 -1.19 -13.40 -5.52
CA ALA A 48 -0.39 -13.31 -6.74
C ALA A 48 0.38 -14.61 -7.06
N THR A 49 0.35 -15.61 -6.17
CA THR A 49 1.12 -16.86 -6.31
C THR A 49 0.86 -17.59 -7.63
N PRO A 50 -0.39 -17.79 -8.10
CA PRO A 50 -0.63 -18.49 -9.37
C PRO A 50 0.02 -17.77 -10.55
N THR A 51 -0.06 -16.43 -10.59
CA THR A 51 0.55 -15.58 -11.62
C THR A 51 2.08 -15.64 -11.55
N VAL A 52 2.66 -15.56 -10.35
CA VAL A 52 4.10 -15.62 -10.13
C VAL A 52 4.67 -16.99 -10.53
N LEU A 53 3.99 -18.08 -10.16
CA LEU A 53 4.38 -19.44 -10.50
C LEU A 53 4.29 -19.70 -12.01
N LEU A 54 3.22 -19.24 -12.66
CA LEU A 54 3.08 -19.35 -14.11
C LEU A 54 4.18 -18.55 -14.83
N PHE A 55 4.43 -17.31 -14.39
CA PHE A 55 5.50 -16.48 -14.93
C PHE A 55 6.87 -17.16 -14.75
N ALA A 56 7.16 -17.69 -13.56
CA ALA A 56 8.39 -18.43 -13.29
C ALA A 56 8.51 -19.70 -14.16
N ALA A 57 7.41 -20.44 -14.38
CA ALA A 57 7.41 -21.62 -15.23
C ALA A 57 7.71 -21.27 -16.69
N LEU A 58 7.11 -20.20 -17.23
CA LEU A 58 7.38 -19.70 -18.58
C LEU A 58 8.83 -19.24 -18.74
N GLU A 59 9.37 -18.54 -17.75
CA GLU A 59 10.76 -18.10 -17.77
C GLU A 59 11.74 -19.28 -17.67
N ARG A 60 11.45 -20.30 -16.86
CA ARG A 60 12.26 -21.54 -16.82
C ARG A 60 12.31 -22.25 -18.17
N ARG A 61 11.19 -22.29 -18.92
CA ARG A 61 11.18 -22.86 -20.27
C ARG A 61 11.96 -22.03 -21.29
N ARG A 62 12.09 -20.72 -21.08
CA ARG A 62 12.89 -19.79 -21.92
C ARG A 62 14.36 -19.71 -21.50
N ALA A 63 14.74 -20.31 -20.36
CA ALA A 63 16.05 -20.14 -19.73
C ALA A 63 17.23 -20.79 -20.46
N ALA A 64 17.02 -21.40 -21.64
CA ALA A 64 18.12 -21.80 -22.52
C ALA A 64 18.95 -20.61 -23.05
N GLY A 65 18.52 -19.34 -22.84
CA GLY A 65 19.32 -18.15 -23.16
C GLY A 65 18.82 -16.80 -22.59
N GLY A 66 17.90 -16.81 -21.61
CA GLY A 66 17.24 -15.60 -21.10
C GLY A 66 17.85 -14.98 -19.83
N PRO A 67 17.63 -13.68 -19.55
CA PRO A 67 18.12 -13.02 -18.34
C PRO A 67 17.54 -13.62 -17.05
N ARG A 68 18.42 -14.06 -16.14
CA ARG A 68 18.04 -14.56 -14.81
C ARG A 68 17.47 -13.43 -13.94
N GLY A 69 16.53 -13.76 -13.05
CA GLY A 69 15.99 -12.83 -12.04
C GLY A 69 14.76 -12.01 -12.47
N ARG A 70 14.16 -12.27 -13.65
CA ARG A 70 12.94 -11.58 -14.09
C ARG A 70 11.74 -11.84 -13.16
N THR A 71 11.61 -13.04 -12.63
CA THR A 71 10.57 -13.35 -11.62
C THR A 71 10.75 -12.51 -10.36
N ALA A 72 11.97 -12.33 -9.87
CA ALA A 72 12.24 -11.47 -8.72
C ALA A 72 11.89 -10.00 -9.02
N CYS A 73 12.18 -9.52 -10.24
CA CYS A 73 11.77 -8.18 -10.67
C CYS A 73 10.24 -8.02 -10.74
N PHE A 74 9.51 -9.06 -11.17
CA PHE A 74 8.04 -9.05 -11.13
C PHE A 74 7.53 -8.94 -9.69
N VAL A 75 8.03 -9.79 -8.79
CA VAL A 75 7.63 -9.77 -7.38
C VAL A 75 7.98 -8.43 -6.72
N SER A 76 9.15 -7.85 -7.02
CA SER A 76 9.54 -6.56 -6.45
C SER A 76 8.64 -5.41 -6.92
N GLY A 77 8.16 -5.45 -8.17
CA GLY A 77 7.17 -4.49 -8.67
C GLY A 77 5.83 -4.60 -7.96
N TYR A 78 5.38 -5.83 -7.68
CA TYR A 78 4.15 -6.09 -6.93
C TYR A 78 4.26 -5.59 -5.48
N VAL A 79 5.36 -5.93 -4.80
CA VAL A 79 5.62 -5.49 -3.42
C VAL A 79 5.72 -3.97 -3.34
N ALA A 80 6.35 -3.30 -4.31
CA ALA A 80 6.46 -1.85 -4.33
C ALA A 80 5.09 -1.14 -4.30
N VAL A 81 4.10 -1.66 -5.04
CA VAL A 81 2.73 -1.10 -5.02
C VAL A 81 2.09 -1.27 -3.64
N TRP A 82 2.24 -2.44 -3.01
CA TRP A 82 1.72 -2.67 -1.67
C TRP A 82 2.45 -1.86 -0.59
N SER A 83 3.75 -1.60 -0.76
CA SER A 83 4.48 -0.70 0.14
C SER A 83 3.94 0.74 0.07
N VAL A 84 3.63 1.24 -1.14
CA VAL A 84 2.98 2.54 -1.31
C VAL A 84 1.60 2.57 -0.67
N TYR A 85 0.82 1.48 -0.81
CA TYR A 85 -0.46 1.34 -0.12
C TYR A 85 -0.30 1.40 1.41
N ALA A 86 0.63 0.62 1.96
CA ALA A 86 0.88 0.57 3.40
C ALA A 86 1.27 1.93 3.99
N LEU A 87 2.10 2.70 3.27
CA LEU A 87 2.43 4.08 3.65
C LEU A 87 1.20 4.98 3.65
N THR A 88 0.34 4.84 2.63
CA THR A 88 -0.91 5.61 2.54
C THR A 88 -1.86 5.26 3.68
N ALA A 89 -2.05 3.97 3.97
CA ALA A 89 -2.89 3.49 5.06
C ALA A 89 -2.37 3.97 6.43
N ALA A 90 -1.06 3.88 6.66
CA ALA A 90 -0.44 4.42 7.87
C ALA A 90 -0.66 5.93 7.99
N ALA A 91 -0.49 6.70 6.92
CA ALA A 91 -0.71 8.14 6.93
C ALA A 91 -2.18 8.50 7.23
N VAL A 92 -3.13 7.80 6.60
CA VAL A 92 -4.56 7.95 6.87
C VAL A 92 -4.85 7.63 8.34
N GLN A 93 -4.38 6.50 8.84
CA GLN A 93 -4.60 6.11 10.23
C GLN A 93 -3.98 7.10 11.23
N THR A 94 -2.76 7.58 10.97
CA THR A 94 -2.13 8.62 11.78
C THR A 94 -2.97 9.90 11.76
N SER A 95 -3.49 10.32 10.61
CA SER A 95 -4.34 11.51 10.52
C SER A 95 -5.66 11.36 11.30
N LEU A 96 -6.29 10.19 11.24
CA LEU A 96 -7.51 9.89 12.01
C LEU A 96 -7.24 9.85 13.51
N ALA A 97 -6.09 9.33 13.92
CA ALA A 97 -5.66 9.32 15.32
C ALA A 97 -5.44 10.75 15.85
N HIS A 98 -4.79 11.63 15.07
CA HIS A 98 -4.62 13.05 15.42
C HIS A 98 -5.96 13.79 15.50
N ALA A 99 -6.95 13.40 14.69
CA ALA A 99 -8.31 13.93 14.75
C ALA A 99 -9.14 13.39 15.92
N GLY A 100 -8.61 12.48 16.75
CA GLY A 100 -9.33 11.85 17.86
C GLY A 100 -10.39 10.82 17.45
N LEU A 101 -10.43 10.44 16.17
CA LEU A 101 -11.42 9.53 15.59
C LEU A 101 -11.05 8.05 15.78
N VAL A 102 -9.78 7.77 16.07
CA VAL A 102 -9.24 6.42 16.28
C VAL A 102 -8.38 6.44 17.53
N SER A 103 -8.65 5.56 18.49
CA SER A 103 -7.87 5.46 19.73
C SER A 103 -6.57 4.69 19.52
N MET A 104 -5.64 4.80 20.49
CA MET A 104 -4.40 4.00 20.56
C MET A 104 -4.66 2.48 20.60
N GLN A 105 -5.89 2.03 20.88
CA GLN A 105 -6.31 0.62 20.80
C GLN A 105 -6.90 0.23 19.43
N MET A 106 -6.71 1.04 18.39
CA MET A 106 -7.24 0.80 17.04
C MET A 106 -8.78 0.70 17.00
N ALA A 107 -9.46 1.18 18.04
CA ALA A 107 -10.90 1.22 18.11
C ALA A 107 -11.40 2.57 17.57
N THR A 108 -12.32 2.53 16.61
CA THR A 108 -12.99 3.74 16.13
C THR A 108 -13.83 4.31 17.27
N THR A 109 -13.63 5.58 17.61
CA THR A 109 -14.37 6.26 18.69
C THR A 109 -15.77 6.68 18.27
N SER A 110 -16.09 6.60 16.97
CA SER A 110 -17.36 6.96 16.35
C SER A 110 -18.02 5.79 15.61
N ALA A 111 -19.13 5.29 16.14
CA ALA A 111 -19.93 4.24 15.49
C ALA A 111 -20.48 4.67 14.11
N VAL A 112 -20.72 5.97 13.91
CA VAL A 112 -21.20 6.52 12.63
C VAL A 112 -20.10 6.45 11.55
N LEU A 113 -18.85 6.78 11.91
CA LEU A 113 -17.72 6.67 10.99
C LEU A 113 -17.48 5.20 10.60
N ALA A 114 -17.46 4.30 11.59
CA ALA A 114 -17.30 2.87 11.34
C ALA A 114 -18.44 2.33 10.45
N GLY A 115 -19.69 2.66 10.78
CA GLY A 115 -20.85 2.26 9.99
C GLY A 115 -20.81 2.79 8.55
N GLY A 116 -20.42 4.05 8.37
CA GLY A 116 -20.26 4.67 7.05
C GLY A 116 -19.20 3.96 6.20
N ILE A 117 -18.05 3.63 6.79
CA ILE A 117 -16.99 2.86 6.12
C ILE A 117 -17.50 1.47 5.72
N PHE A 118 -18.19 0.76 6.62
CA PHE A 118 -18.75 -0.56 6.31
C PHE A 118 -19.82 -0.52 5.21
N VAL A 119 -20.69 0.50 5.20
CA VAL A 119 -21.68 0.67 4.14
C VAL A 119 -21.00 0.99 2.82
N ALA A 120 -20.02 1.89 2.81
CA ALA A 120 -19.25 2.21 1.61
C ALA A 120 -18.50 0.97 1.08
N ALA A 121 -17.91 0.17 1.97
CA ALA A 121 -17.30 -1.11 1.64
C ALA A 121 -18.32 -2.07 1.04
N GLY A 122 -19.47 -2.26 1.68
CA GLY A 122 -20.55 -3.10 1.16
C GLY A 122 -20.99 -2.67 -0.25
N VAL A 123 -21.24 -1.38 -0.47
CA VAL A 123 -21.61 -0.86 -1.80
C VAL A 123 -20.52 -1.14 -2.82
N TYR A 124 -19.24 -0.95 -2.45
CA TYR A 124 -18.11 -1.27 -3.31
C TYR A 124 -18.04 -2.77 -3.65
N GLU A 125 -18.24 -3.63 -2.66
CA GLU A 125 -18.26 -5.09 -2.79
C GLU A 125 -19.33 -5.56 -3.79
N PHE A 126 -20.50 -4.93 -3.81
CA PHE A 126 -21.61 -5.25 -4.72
C PHE A 126 -21.52 -4.55 -6.10
N THR A 127 -20.48 -3.76 -6.35
CA THR A 127 -20.35 -3.03 -7.61
C THR A 127 -19.76 -3.94 -8.70
N PRO A 128 -20.35 -3.99 -9.93
CA PRO A 128 -19.84 -4.82 -11.04
C PRO A 128 -18.43 -4.43 -11.50
N LEU A 129 -17.94 -3.26 -11.09
CA LEU A 129 -16.56 -2.81 -11.29
C LEU A 129 -15.57 -3.73 -10.56
N LYS A 130 -15.90 -4.17 -9.34
CA LYS A 130 -15.06 -5.06 -8.55
C LYS A 130 -14.93 -6.43 -9.21
N ASP A 131 -16.02 -7.00 -9.68
CA ASP A 131 -16.02 -8.32 -10.35
C ASP A 131 -15.19 -8.33 -11.63
N ARG A 132 -15.29 -7.27 -12.44
CA ARG A 132 -14.47 -7.08 -13.65
C ARG A 132 -12.99 -6.96 -13.28
N CYS A 133 -12.68 -6.19 -12.24
CA CYS A 133 -11.32 -6.05 -11.73
C CYS A 133 -10.76 -7.39 -11.25
N LEU A 134 -11.54 -8.15 -10.46
CA LEU A 134 -11.14 -9.44 -9.91
C LEU A 134 -10.89 -10.48 -10.99
N THR A 135 -11.69 -10.49 -12.05
CA THR A 135 -11.47 -11.38 -13.19
C THR A 135 -10.11 -11.10 -13.84
N HIS A 136 -9.70 -9.84 -13.93
CA HIS A 136 -8.39 -9.47 -14.46
C HIS A 136 -7.23 -9.81 -13.51
N CYS A 137 -7.39 -9.56 -12.20
CA CYS A 137 -6.36 -9.90 -11.20
C CYS A 137 -6.23 -11.43 -11.00
N ARG A 138 -7.28 -12.24 -11.23
CA ARG A 138 -7.25 -13.71 -11.02
C ARG A 138 -7.01 -14.57 -12.28
N SER A 139 -6.95 -13.97 -13.47
CA SER A 139 -6.77 -14.70 -14.74
C SER A 139 -5.33 -14.56 -15.26
N PRO A 140 -4.35 -15.32 -14.73
CA PRO A 140 -2.94 -15.19 -15.11
C PRO A 140 -2.69 -15.55 -16.59
N LEU A 141 -3.50 -16.45 -17.15
CA LEU A 141 -3.42 -16.86 -18.56
C LEU A 141 -3.85 -15.76 -19.53
N ASP A 142 -4.78 -14.90 -19.13
CA ASP A 142 -5.17 -13.72 -19.92
C ASP A 142 -4.19 -12.57 -19.75
N TRP A 143 -3.66 -12.42 -18.54
CA TRP A 143 -2.85 -11.28 -18.16
C TRP A 143 -1.43 -11.33 -18.75
N ILE A 144 -0.74 -12.48 -18.61
CA ILE A 144 0.68 -12.60 -18.98
C ILE A 144 0.91 -12.38 -20.48
N PRO A 145 0.17 -13.02 -21.41
CA PRO A 145 0.41 -12.84 -22.85
C PRO A 145 0.19 -11.40 -23.31
N ARG A 146 -0.81 -10.70 -22.74
CA ARG A 146 -1.15 -9.31 -23.12
C ARG A 146 -0.15 -8.28 -22.60
N HIS A 147 0.49 -8.55 -21.46
CA HIS A 147 1.38 -7.61 -20.79
C HIS A 147 2.86 -8.03 -20.86
N MET A 148 3.17 -9.11 -21.57
CA MET A 148 4.52 -9.66 -21.60
C MET A 148 5.52 -8.65 -22.14
N ARG A 149 6.48 -8.26 -21.30
CA ARG A 149 7.55 -7.34 -21.67
C ARG A 149 8.91 -7.98 -21.50
N ALA A 150 9.79 -7.76 -22.48
CA ALA A 150 11.15 -8.23 -22.44
C ALA A 150 11.97 -7.54 -21.34
N GLY A 151 13.01 -8.24 -20.86
CA GLY A 151 13.95 -7.71 -19.87
C GLY A 151 13.43 -7.64 -18.43
N ARG A 152 14.30 -7.14 -17.54
CA ARG A 152 14.06 -7.00 -16.09
C ARG A 152 13.10 -5.85 -15.77
N THR A 153 13.26 -4.71 -16.43
CA THR A 153 12.36 -3.56 -16.36
C THR A 153 10.96 -3.90 -16.87
N GLY A 154 10.86 -4.71 -17.92
CA GLY A 154 9.60 -5.25 -18.40
C GLY A 154 8.88 -6.07 -17.32
N ALA A 155 9.61 -6.97 -16.65
CA ALA A 155 9.09 -7.77 -15.56
C ALA A 155 8.67 -6.94 -14.33
N PHE A 156 9.43 -5.90 -13.99
CA PHE A 156 9.05 -4.97 -12.92
C PHE A 156 7.74 -4.22 -13.24
N ARG A 157 7.64 -3.63 -14.44
CA ARG A 157 6.41 -2.93 -14.87
C ARG A 157 5.20 -3.87 -14.92
N MET A 158 5.44 -5.13 -15.27
CA MET A 158 4.45 -6.19 -15.20
C MET A 158 3.95 -6.41 -13.77
N GLY A 159 4.86 -6.54 -12.80
CA GLY A 159 4.52 -6.66 -11.38
C GLY A 159 3.75 -5.46 -10.84
N VAL A 160 4.17 -4.24 -11.19
CA VAL A 160 3.48 -2.99 -10.81
C VAL A 160 2.06 -2.96 -11.37
N GLY A 161 1.88 -3.30 -12.65
CA GLY A 161 0.56 -3.34 -13.28
C GLY A 161 -0.37 -4.33 -12.57
N HIS A 162 0.12 -5.54 -12.29
CA HIS A 162 -0.65 -6.55 -11.56
C HIS A 162 -0.99 -6.09 -10.13
N GLY A 163 -0.01 -5.52 -9.41
CA GLY A 163 -0.21 -4.95 -8.08
C GLY A 163 -1.28 -3.84 -8.07
N ALA A 164 -1.24 -2.93 -9.05
CA ALA A 164 -2.21 -1.84 -9.15
C ALA A 164 -3.63 -2.34 -9.39
N TYR A 165 -3.83 -3.37 -10.23
CA TYR A 165 -5.12 -4.02 -10.36
C TYR A 165 -5.57 -4.63 -9.04
N CYS A 166 -4.71 -5.40 -8.36
CA CYS A 166 -5.13 -6.07 -7.13
C CYS A 166 -5.40 -5.09 -5.97
N VAL A 167 -4.66 -3.97 -5.86
CA VAL A 167 -5.03 -2.86 -4.97
C VAL A 167 -6.39 -2.29 -5.39
N GLY A 168 -6.59 -1.99 -6.66
CA GLY A 168 -7.87 -1.51 -7.19
C GLY A 168 -9.04 -2.43 -6.84
N CYS A 169 -8.88 -3.76 -6.87
CA CYS A 169 -9.98 -4.67 -6.58
C CYS A 169 -10.23 -4.89 -5.07
N CYS A 170 -9.21 -4.71 -4.23
CA CYS A 170 -9.25 -5.15 -2.82
C CYS A 170 -9.10 -4.02 -1.80
N TRP A 171 -8.76 -2.79 -2.20
CA TRP A 171 -8.39 -1.72 -1.28
C TRP A 171 -9.48 -1.38 -0.25
N VAL A 172 -10.75 -1.36 -0.63
CA VAL A 172 -11.83 -0.96 0.30
C VAL A 172 -12.03 -1.98 1.43
N LEU A 173 -11.65 -3.24 1.22
CA LEU A 173 -11.77 -4.30 2.22
C LEU A 173 -10.57 -4.35 3.18
N MET A 174 -9.46 -3.68 2.86
CA MET A 174 -8.20 -3.75 3.63
C MET A 174 -7.82 -2.44 4.29
#